data_AF-A0A285PIZ9-F1
#
_entry.id   AF-A0A285PIZ9-F1
#
_cell.length_a   1.000
_cell.length_b   1.000
_cell.length_c   1.000
_cell.angle_alpha   90.00
_cell.angle_beta   90.00
_cell.angle_gamma   90.00
#
_symmetry.space_group_name_H-M   'P 1'
#
loop_
_entity.id
_entity.type
_entity.pdbx_description
1 polymer ?
#
loop_
_entity_poly.entity_id
_entity_poly.type
_entity_poly.pdbx_seq_one_letter_code
_entity_poly.pdbx_strand_id
1 'polypeptide(L)'
;MPRKRTPTEKAEISGQATHNKARFADRKQSKKVSSLGEPSAFLDENEQAAFEGIRKIYPWLKESDRIHVEMTSSLYAQFVSGARAEMSLAAMNQLRLLISAMGGNPSDISKITMDDDESDDPAAKYFQ
;
A
#
# COMPACT_ATOMS: atom_id res chain seq x y z
N MET A 1 -4.52 16.49 21.44
CA MET A 1 -4.30 15.64 20.25
C MET A 1 -5.19 14.40 20.34
N PRO A 2 -5.81 13.94 19.24
CA PRO A 2 -6.57 12.70 19.23
C PRO A 2 -5.66 11.53 19.66
N ARG A 3 -6.11 10.74 20.65
CA ARG A 3 -5.33 9.59 21.14
C ARG A 3 -5.31 8.50 20.06
N LYS A 4 -4.11 8.07 19.64
CA LYS A 4 -3.94 6.97 18.67
C LYS A 4 -4.73 5.75 19.17
N ARG A 5 -5.63 5.22 18.33
CA ARG A 5 -6.43 4.04 18.65
C ARG A 5 -5.53 2.79 18.53
N THR A 6 -5.63 1.88 19.50
CA THR A 6 -4.99 0.55 19.39
C THR A 6 -5.79 -0.30 18.38
N PRO A 7 -5.16 -0.83 17.32
CA PRO A 7 -5.78 -1.82 16.44
C PRO A 7 -6.25 -3.06 17.20
N THR A 8 -7.26 -3.75 16.68
CA THR A 8 -7.89 -4.89 17.35
C THR A 8 -6.90 -6.04 17.54
N GLU A 9 -6.13 -6.38 16.51
CA GLU A 9 -5.07 -7.42 16.56
C GLU A 9 -4.04 -7.16 17.65
N LYS A 10 -3.52 -5.93 17.70
CA LYS A 10 -2.56 -5.53 18.73
C LYS A 10 -3.18 -5.61 20.13
N ALA A 11 -4.47 -5.30 20.26
CA ALA A 11 -5.17 -5.38 21.53
C ALA A 11 -5.46 -6.82 21.97
N GLU A 12 -5.66 -7.75 21.04
CA GLU A 12 -5.80 -9.19 21.30
C GLU A 12 -4.49 -9.77 21.81
N ILE A 13 -3.38 -9.55 21.07
CA ILE A 13 -2.05 -10.04 21.45
C ILE A 13 -1.62 -9.46 22.81
N SER A 14 -1.89 -8.18 23.07
CA SER A 14 -1.51 -7.54 24.33
C SER A 14 -2.49 -7.80 25.49
N GLY A 15 -3.54 -8.61 25.30
CA GLY A 15 -4.58 -8.87 26.30
C GLY A 15 -5.50 -7.68 26.63
N GLN A 16 -5.35 -6.54 25.95
CA GLN A 16 -6.19 -5.35 26.15
C GLN A 16 -7.65 -5.60 25.72
N ALA A 17 -7.86 -6.44 24.71
CA ALA A 17 -9.20 -6.87 24.29
C ALA A 17 -9.90 -7.65 25.40
N THR A 18 -9.16 -8.50 26.13
CA THR A 18 -9.66 -9.29 27.26
C THR A 18 -9.96 -8.44 28.49
N HIS A 19 -9.10 -7.46 28.80
CA HIS A 19 -9.30 -6.57 29.95
C HIS A 19 -10.39 -5.52 29.71
N ASN A 20 -10.50 -5.00 28.48
CA ASN A 20 -11.41 -3.89 28.14
C ASN A 20 -12.44 -4.31 27.09
N LYS A 21 -13.12 -5.45 27.28
CA LYS A 21 -14.04 -6.07 26.31
C LYS A 21 -15.04 -5.09 25.71
N ALA A 22 -15.71 -4.27 26.53
CA ALA A 22 -16.70 -3.29 26.08
C ALA A 22 -16.15 -2.30 25.04
N ARG A 23 -14.84 -2.01 25.06
CA ARG A 23 -14.20 -1.05 24.15
C ARG A 23 -13.86 -1.64 22.78
N PHE A 24 -13.84 -2.98 22.68
CA PHE A 24 -13.44 -3.72 21.49
C PHE A 24 -14.56 -4.61 20.92
N ALA A 25 -15.64 -4.86 21.68
CA ALA A 25 -16.75 -5.73 21.29
C ALA A 25 -17.38 -5.40 19.93
N ASP A 26 -17.59 -4.12 19.63
CA ASP A 26 -18.22 -3.69 18.36
C ASP A 26 -17.22 -3.44 17.23
N ARG A 27 -15.92 -3.69 17.45
CA ARG A 27 -14.90 -3.41 16.43
C ARG A 27 -14.80 -4.57 15.46
N LYS A 28 -15.19 -4.32 14.21
CA LYS A 28 -14.88 -5.22 13.10
C LYS A 28 -13.39 -5.12 12.78
N GLN A 29 -12.74 -6.26 12.71
CA GLN A 29 -11.37 -6.36 12.22
C GLN A 29 -11.33 -5.89 10.76
N SER A 30 -10.30 -5.13 10.40
CA SER A 30 -10.02 -4.81 9.01
C SER A 30 -9.82 -6.12 8.27
N LYS A 31 -10.56 -6.36 7.18
CA LYS A 31 -10.30 -7.52 6.33
C LYS A 31 -8.85 -7.43 5.81
N LYS A 32 -8.19 -8.57 5.64
CA LYS A 32 -6.93 -8.65 4.88
C LYS A 32 -7.23 -8.05 3.50
N VAL A 33 -6.58 -6.94 3.18
CA VAL A 33 -6.74 -6.27 1.90
C VAL A 33 -6.01 -7.11 0.85
N SER A 34 -6.65 -7.33 -0.30
CA SER A 34 -6.07 -8.14 -1.36
C SER A 34 -4.84 -7.44 -1.97
N SER A 35 -4.03 -8.17 -2.73
CA SER A 35 -2.93 -7.60 -3.49
C SER A 35 -3.42 -6.54 -4.48
N LEU A 36 -2.56 -5.60 -4.88
CA LEU A 36 -2.89 -4.50 -5.80
C LEU A 36 -3.66 -4.89 -7.08
N GLY A 37 -3.40 -6.10 -7.62
CA GLY A 37 -4.06 -6.62 -8.82
C GLY A 37 -3.43 -6.13 -10.13
N GLU A 38 -4.16 -6.33 -11.23
CA GLU A 38 -3.78 -5.91 -12.57
C GLU A 38 -4.13 -4.45 -12.86
N PRO A 39 -3.38 -3.75 -13.74
CA PRO A 39 -3.68 -2.40 -14.16
C PRO A 39 -5.09 -2.29 -14.75
N SER A 40 -5.72 -1.13 -14.57
CA SER A 40 -7.05 -0.89 -15.12
C SER A 40 -7.03 -0.77 -16.64
N ALA A 41 -8.08 -1.25 -17.29
CA ALA A 41 -8.24 -1.21 -18.75
C ALA A 41 -8.37 0.21 -19.33
N PHE A 42 -8.62 1.22 -18.52
CA PHE A 42 -8.68 2.62 -18.99
C PHE A 42 -7.30 3.28 -19.11
N LEU A 43 -6.24 2.66 -18.57
CA LEU A 43 -4.88 3.17 -18.67
C LEU A 43 -4.32 2.88 -20.06
N ASP A 44 -3.60 3.84 -20.65
CA ASP A 44 -2.89 3.63 -21.91
C ASP A 44 -1.71 2.65 -21.72
N GLU A 45 -1.18 2.07 -22.81
CA GLU A 45 -0.09 1.07 -22.74
C GLU A 45 1.13 1.55 -21.94
N ASN A 46 1.52 2.81 -22.09
CA ASN A 46 2.62 3.42 -21.34
C ASN A 46 2.30 3.55 -19.84
N GLU A 47 1.05 3.85 -19.51
CA GLU A 47 0.59 3.97 -18.14
C GLU A 47 0.46 2.59 -17.48
N GLN A 48 0.01 1.57 -18.21
CA GLN A 48 0.02 0.18 -17.74
C GLN A 48 1.44 -0.32 -17.49
N ALA A 49 2.39 0.01 -18.37
CA ALA A 49 3.80 -0.31 -18.15
C ALA A 49 4.37 0.42 -16.91
N ALA A 50 4.00 1.69 -16.71
CA ALA A 50 4.33 2.43 -15.50
C ALA A 50 3.73 1.78 -14.24
N PHE A 51 2.47 1.36 -14.29
CA PHE A 51 1.78 0.66 -13.20
C PHE A 51 2.53 -0.61 -12.78
N GLU A 52 2.88 -1.46 -13.75
CA GLU A 52 3.64 -2.69 -13.48
C GLU A 52 5.05 -2.39 -12.95
N GLY A 53 5.68 -1.31 -13.40
CA GLY A 53 6.93 -0.81 -12.82
C GLY A 53 6.78 -0.42 -11.35
N ILE A 54 5.76 0.38 -11.04
CA ILE A 54 5.46 0.84 -9.67
C ILE A 54 5.15 -0.35 -8.76
N ARG A 55 4.36 -1.32 -9.24
CA ARG A 55 4.04 -2.56 -8.53
C ARG A 55 5.28 -3.37 -8.18
N LYS A 56 6.26 -3.45 -9.09
CA LYS A 56 7.53 -4.15 -8.85
C LYS A 56 8.44 -3.41 -7.86
N ILE A 57 8.46 -2.08 -7.91
CA ILE A 57 9.30 -1.25 -7.04
C ILE A 57 8.73 -1.21 -5.61
N TYR A 58 7.41 -1.20 -5.46
CA TYR A 58 6.71 -1.08 -4.18
C TYR A 58 5.82 -2.32 -3.92
N PRO A 59 6.42 -3.48 -3.61
CA PRO A 59 5.68 -4.75 -3.50
C PRO A 59 4.71 -4.81 -2.30
N TRP A 60 4.81 -3.87 -1.36
CA TRP A 60 3.91 -3.80 -0.18
C TRP A 60 2.52 -3.24 -0.50
N LEU A 61 2.33 -2.62 -1.67
CA LEU A 61 1.07 -1.96 -2.03
C LEU A 61 -0.07 -2.97 -2.16
N LYS A 62 -1.23 -2.60 -1.63
CA LYS A 62 -2.43 -3.43 -1.62
C LYS A 62 -3.53 -2.79 -2.49
N GLU A 63 -4.64 -3.50 -2.65
CA GLU A 63 -5.81 -3.02 -3.42
C GLU A 63 -6.30 -1.63 -2.97
N SER A 64 -6.18 -1.30 -1.68
CA SER A 64 -6.53 0.02 -1.14
C SER A 64 -5.71 1.17 -1.73
N ASP A 65 -4.49 0.89 -2.20
CA ASP A 65 -3.58 1.88 -2.77
C ASP A 65 -3.81 2.08 -4.27
N ARG A 66 -4.69 1.29 -4.88
CA ARG A 66 -4.92 1.24 -6.34
C ARG A 66 -5.14 2.62 -6.96
N ILE A 67 -5.98 3.45 -6.34
CA ILE A 67 -6.25 4.81 -6.84
C ILE A 67 -4.97 5.65 -6.88
N HIS A 68 -4.12 5.55 -5.86
CA HIS A 68 -2.84 6.27 -5.85
C HIS A 68 -1.89 5.72 -6.91
N VAL A 69 -1.84 4.40 -7.10
CA VAL A 69 -1.00 3.77 -8.13
C VAL A 69 -1.45 4.18 -9.53
N GLU A 70 -2.74 4.13 -9.83
CA GLU A 70 -3.27 4.50 -11.16
C GLU A 70 -2.96 5.97 -11.48
N MET A 71 -3.24 6.90 -10.56
CA MET A 71 -2.89 8.32 -10.73
C MET A 71 -1.39 8.54 -10.89
N THR A 72 -0.58 7.82 -10.11
CA THR A 72 0.88 7.90 -10.21
C THR A 72 1.35 7.37 -11.55
N SER A 73 0.76 6.29 -12.06
CA SER A 73 1.13 5.65 -13.31
C SER A 73 0.92 6.60 -14.49
N SER A 74 -0.21 7.32 -14.53
CA SER A 74 -0.46 8.36 -15.55
C SER A 74 0.57 9.49 -15.51
N LEU A 75 0.82 10.06 -14.33
CA LEU A 75 1.78 11.16 -14.20
C LEU A 75 3.23 10.70 -14.44
N TYR A 76 3.55 9.46 -14.05
CA TYR A 76 4.89 8.88 -14.24
C TYR A 76 5.15 8.52 -15.70
N ALA A 77 4.16 7.97 -16.41
CA ALA A 77 4.25 7.75 -17.86
C ALA A 77 4.50 9.07 -18.59
N GLN A 78 3.79 10.14 -18.22
CA GLN A 78 4.04 11.48 -18.76
C GLN A 78 5.47 11.97 -18.43
N PHE A 79 5.95 11.76 -17.20
CA PHE A 79 7.29 12.17 -16.76
C PHE A 79 8.43 11.45 -17.47
N VAL A 80 8.26 10.15 -17.74
CA VAL A 80 9.26 9.33 -18.42
C VAL A 80 9.18 9.49 -19.94
N SER A 81 8.00 9.82 -20.46
CA SER A 81 7.84 10.20 -21.87
C SER A 81 8.59 11.51 -22.16
N GLY A 82 8.92 11.74 -23.43
CA GLY A 82 9.54 12.98 -23.90
C GLY A 82 8.74 14.26 -23.59
N ALA A 83 7.52 14.15 -23.05
CA ALA A 83 6.69 15.26 -22.58
C ALA A 83 7.08 15.82 -21.20
N ARG A 84 8.19 15.36 -20.58
CA ARG A 84 8.69 15.93 -19.31
C ARG A 84 8.81 17.45 -19.32
N ALA A 85 9.24 18.03 -20.44
CA ALA A 85 9.39 19.49 -20.59
C ALA A 85 8.04 20.24 -20.56
N GLU A 86 6.95 19.55 -20.87
CA GLU A 86 5.58 20.10 -20.89
C GLU A 86 4.83 19.86 -19.58
N MET A 87 5.37 19.05 -18.66
CA MET A 87 4.77 18.85 -17.36
C MET A 87 4.82 20.14 -16.53
N SER A 88 3.64 20.57 -16.08
CA SER A 88 3.54 21.69 -15.15
C SER A 88 4.23 21.38 -13.81
N LEU A 89 4.71 22.42 -13.13
CA LEU A 89 5.25 22.31 -11.76
C LEU A 89 4.21 21.69 -10.80
N ALA A 90 2.93 21.97 -11.00
CA ALA A 90 1.84 21.39 -10.22
C ALA A 90 1.76 19.86 -10.42
N ALA A 91 1.88 19.38 -11.65
CA ALA A 91 1.88 17.94 -11.96
C ALA A 91 3.11 17.24 -11.35
N MET A 92 4.30 17.84 -11.44
CA MET A 92 5.51 17.30 -10.80
C MET A 92 5.39 17.24 -9.27
N ASN A 93 4.82 18.28 -8.66
CA ASN A 93 4.56 18.29 -7.22
C ASN A 93 3.54 17.22 -6.82
N GLN A 94 2.48 17.03 -7.61
CA GLN A 94 1.48 16.00 -7.36
C GLN A 94 2.10 14.59 -7.45
N LEU A 95 2.94 14.34 -8.46
CA LEU A 95 3.67 13.08 -8.59
C LEU A 95 4.53 12.79 -7.34
N ARG A 96 5.28 13.80 -6.85
CA ARG A 96 6.06 13.68 -5.61
C ARG A 96 5.18 13.35 -4.39
N LEU A 97 4.02 13.98 -4.28
CA LEU A 97 3.09 13.76 -3.17
C LEU A 97 2.49 12.35 -3.19
N LEU A 98 2.10 11.85 -4.37
CA LEU A 98 1.56 10.50 -4.52
C LEU A 98 2.61 9.44 -4.16
N ILE A 99 3.85 9.58 -4.64
CA ILE A 99 4.96 8.68 -4.27
C ILE A 99 5.18 8.66 -2.75
N SER A 100 5.12 9.84 -2.11
CA SER A 100 5.26 9.96 -0.66
C SER A 100 4.10 9.27 0.08
N ALA A 101 2.87 9.42 -0.41
CA ALA A 101 1.67 8.81 0.18
C ALA A 101 1.72 7.28 0.15
N MET A 102 2.34 6.70 -0.88
CA MET A 102 2.53 5.26 -1.04
C MET A 102 3.75 4.71 -0.27
N GLY A 103 4.48 5.56 0.45
CA GLY A 103 5.68 5.17 1.19
C GLY A 103 6.92 4.96 0.32
N GLY A 104 6.95 5.50 -0.90
CA GLY A 104 8.06 5.32 -1.84
C GLY A 104 9.31 6.16 -1.56
N ASN A 105 9.30 7.00 -0.51
CA ASN A 105 10.46 7.80 -0.13
C ASN A 105 11.41 7.02 0.79
N PRO A 106 12.73 7.25 0.74
CA PRO A 106 13.70 6.52 1.58
C PRO A 106 13.39 6.54 3.09
N SER A 107 12.88 7.66 3.60
CA SER A 107 12.47 7.81 5.00
C SER A 107 11.27 6.94 5.37
N ASP A 108 10.38 6.67 4.43
CA ASP A 108 9.15 5.93 4.67
C ASP A 108 9.34 4.44 4.40
N ILE A 109 10.16 4.08 3.40
CA ILE A 109 10.57 2.69 3.14
C ILE A 109 11.10 2.02 4.41
N SER A 110 11.91 2.73 5.21
CA SER A 110 12.45 2.19 6.49
C SER A 110 11.40 1.81 7.54
N LYS A 111 10.16 2.29 7.38
CA LYS A 111 9.05 2.06 8.32
C LYS A 111 8.05 1.02 7.79
N ILE A 112 8.23 0.56 6.56
CA ILE A 112 7.35 -0.40 5.92
C ILE A 112 7.77 -1.78 6.37
N THR A 113 6.86 -2.47 7.05
CA THR A 113 6.99 -3.89 7.30
C THR A 113 6.42 -4.60 6.09
N MET A 114 7.28 -5.28 5.33
CA MET A 114 6.79 -6.23 4.33
C MET A 114 6.23 -7.43 5.10
N ASP A 115 5.05 -7.90 4.68
CA ASP A 115 4.61 -9.22 5.11
C ASP A 115 5.69 -10.19 4.64
N ASP A 116 6.28 -10.97 5.55
CA ASP A 116 7.07 -12.12 5.12
C ASP A 116 6.14 -12.94 4.22
N ASP A 117 6.58 -13.26 2.99
CA ASP A 117 5.93 -14.30 2.18
C ASP A 117 5.66 -15.44 3.15
N GLU A 118 4.40 -15.88 3.27
CA GLU A 118 4.04 -17.03 4.10
C GLU A 118 5.05 -18.11 3.76
N SER A 119 6.06 -18.28 4.62
CA SER A 119 7.00 -19.36 4.47
C SER A 119 6.10 -20.55 4.63
N ASP A 120 5.89 -21.30 3.56
CA ASP A 120 5.38 -22.66 3.60
C ASP A 120 6.35 -23.41 4.52
N ASP A 121 6.14 -23.28 5.83
CA ASP A 121 6.96 -23.92 6.83
C ASP A 121 6.76 -25.40 6.55
N PRO A 122 7.81 -26.10 6.08
CA PRO A 122 7.67 -27.51 5.75
C PRO A 122 7.28 -28.32 6.99
N ALA A 123 7.37 -27.77 8.20
CA ALA A 123 6.90 -28.37 9.43
C ALA A 123 5.37 -28.27 9.63
N ALA A 124 4.68 -27.31 9.02
CA ALA A 124 3.24 -27.08 9.18
C ALA A 124 2.39 -28.30 8.74
N LYS A 125 2.91 -29.12 7.80
CA LYS A 125 2.27 -30.37 7.35
C LYS A 125 2.26 -31.49 8.40
N TYR A 126 3.01 -31.37 9.50
CA TYR A 126 3.10 -32.40 10.53
C TYR A 126 2.29 -32.09 11.81
N PHE A 127 1.63 -30.93 11.87
CA PHE A 127 0.85 -30.48 13.04
C PHE A 127 -0.65 -30.32 12.73
N GLN A 128 -1.16 -30.97 11.68
CA GLN A 128 -2.60 -31.09 11.38
C GLN A 128 -3.24 -32.29 12.09
#